data_AF-A0A349R1S8-F1
#
_entry.id   AF-A0A349R1S8-F1
#
_cell.length_a   1.000
_cell.length_b   1.000
_cell.length_c   1.000
_cell.angle_alpha   90.00
_cell.angle_beta   90.00
_cell.angle_gamma   90.00
#
_symmetry.space_group_name_H-M   'P 1'
#
loop_
_entity.id
_entity.type
_entity.pdbx_description
1 polymer ?
#
loop_
_entity_poly.entity_id
_entity_poly.type
_entity_poly.pdbx_seq_one_letter_code
_entity_poly.pdbx_strand_id
1 'polypeptide(L)' 'MKGRTILNYGLTLLLLTGAAHAQELYTPRNIQQAIAKGTRTTTGIPGKNYWQNFGKYDVRVQLDPATKMVSGT' A
#
# COMPACT_ATOMS: atom_id res chain seq x y z
N MET A 1 -37.34 -35.64 2.55
CA MET A 1 -37.48 -34.23 2.13
C MET A 1 -36.60 -33.25 2.90
N LYS A 2 -36.47 -33.34 4.24
CA LYS A 2 -35.70 -32.38 5.06
C LYS A 2 -34.20 -32.23 4.72
N GLY A 3 -33.51 -33.31 4.32
CA GLY A 3 -32.06 -33.27 4.02
C GLY A 3 -31.68 -32.49 2.75
N ARG A 4 -32.57 -32.46 1.76
CA ARG A 4 -32.38 -31.70 0.51
C ARG A 4 -32.52 -30.20 0.77
N THR A 5 -33.44 -29.83 1.67
CA THR A 5 -33.64 -28.45 2.11
C THR A 5 -32.44 -27.94 2.92
N ILE A 6 -31.89 -28.75 3.83
CA ILE A 6 -30.68 -28.40 4.60
C ILE A 6 -29.47 -28.20 3.68
N LEU A 7 -29.28 -29.09 2.70
CA LEU A 7 -28.21 -28.95 1.70
C LEU A 7 -28.36 -27.66 0.88
N ASN A 8 -29.58 -27.33 0.47
CA ASN A 8 -29.86 -26.11 -0.28
C ASN A 8 -29.57 -24.86 0.57
N TYR A 9 -29.99 -24.83 1.85
CA TYR A 9 -29.68 -23.69 2.74
C TYR A 9 -28.17 -23.57 3.01
N GLY A 10 -27.46 -24.68 3.18
CA GLY A 10 -26.00 -24.68 3.33
C GLY A 10 -25.28 -24.17 2.08
N LEU A 11 -25.73 -24.58 0.89
CA LEU A 11 -25.19 -24.10 -0.38
C LEU A 11 -25.43 -22.61 -0.59
N THR A 12 -26.64 -22.12 -0.26
CA THR A 12 -26.96 -20.69 -0.33
C THR A 12 -26.09 -19.87 0.62
N LEU A 13 -25.89 -20.34 1.85
CA LEU A 13 -25.03 -19.66 2.83
C LEU A 13 -23.56 -19.61 2.38
N LEU A 14 -23.05 -20.69 1.78
CA LEU A 14 -21.70 -20.76 1.22
C LEU A 14 -21.50 -19.78 0.06
N LEU A 15 -22.49 -19.64 -0.83
CA LEU A 15 -22.46 -18.71 -1.95
C LEU A 15 -22.47 -17.23 -1.48
N LEU A 16 -23.15 -16.92 -0.39
CA LEU A 16 -23.19 -15.57 0.21
C LEU A 16 -21.85 -15.15 0.82
N THR A 17 -21.05 -16.09 1.35
CA THR A 17 -19.74 -15.77 1.95
C THR A 17 -18.65 -15.42 0.93
N GLY A 18 -18.76 -15.88 -0.32
CA GLY A 18 -17.76 -15.64 -1.37
C GLY A 18 -17.75 -14.22 -1.94
N ALA A 19 -18.78 -13.41 -1.65
CA ALA A 19 -18.94 -12.04 -2.14
C ALA A 19 -18.51 -10.96 -1.13
N ALA A 20 -17.88 -11.36 -0.01
CA ALA A 20 -17.36 -10.42 0.97
C ALA A 20 -16.12 -9.68 0.42
N HIS A 21 -16.35 -8.63 -0.37
CA HIS A 21 -15.30 -7.70 -0.77
C HIS A 21 -14.85 -6.87 0.44
N ALA A 22 -13.54 -6.83 0.69
CA ALA A 22 -12.97 -5.94 1.69
C ALA A 22 -13.25 -4.47 1.30
N GLN A 23 -13.63 -3.65 2.28
CA GLN A 23 -13.89 -2.23 2.07
C GLN A 23 -12.58 -1.53 1.69
N GLU A 24 -12.60 -0.78 0.59
CA GLU A 24 -11.50 0.12 0.22
C GLU A 24 -11.26 1.14 1.34
N LEU A 25 -10.00 1.40 1.65
CA LEU A 25 -9.64 2.36 2.69
C LEU A 25 -10.17 3.75 2.32
N TYR A 26 -10.80 4.42 3.28
CA TYR A 26 -11.24 5.80 3.09
C TYR A 26 -10.08 6.67 2.58
N THR A 27 -10.28 7.31 1.43
CA THR A 27 -9.30 8.24 0.87
C THR A 27 -9.75 9.67 1.12
N PRO A 28 -9.04 10.45 1.96
CA PRO A 28 -9.36 11.84 2.22
C PRO A 28 -9.34 12.72 0.95
N ARG A 29 -10.14 13.79 0.93
CA ARG A 29 -10.30 14.68 -0.24
C ARG A 29 -8.99 15.24 -0.79
N ASN A 30 -8.05 15.62 0.07
CA ASN A 30 -6.73 16.11 -0.35
C ASN A 30 -5.88 15.02 -1.02
N ILE A 31 -6.01 13.76 -0.60
CA ILE A 31 -5.31 12.63 -1.21
C ILE A 31 -5.92 12.31 -2.58
N GLN A 32 -7.25 12.33 -2.70
CA GLN A 32 -7.93 12.19 -4.00
C GLN A 32 -7.44 13.27 -4.99
N GLN A 33 -7.35 14.52 -4.55
CA GLN A 33 -6.84 15.62 -5.37
C GLN A 33 -5.36 15.43 -5.74
N ALA A 34 -4.51 14.95 -4.83
CA ALA A 34 -3.10 14.68 -5.11
C ALA A 34 -2.91 13.55 -6.14
N ILE A 35 -3.75 12.51 -6.07
CA ILE A 35 -3.79 11.42 -7.06
C ILE A 35 -4.26 11.94 -8.41
N ALA A 36 -5.35 12.71 -8.45
CA ALA A 36 -5.86 13.33 -9.68
C ALA A 36 -4.84 14.26 -10.34
N LYS A 37 -4.06 15.00 -9.54
CA LYS A 37 -2.96 15.86 -10.01
C LYS A 37 -1.68 15.09 -10.36
N GLY A 38 -1.64 13.77 -10.12
CA GLY A 38 -0.49 12.92 -10.40
C GLY A 38 0.73 13.19 -9.52
N THR A 39 0.58 13.88 -8.37
CA THR A 39 1.67 14.11 -7.40
C THR A 39 1.77 12.98 -6.39
N ARG A 40 0.75 12.12 -6.27
CA ARG A 40 0.75 10.95 -5.41
C ARG A 40 0.10 9.77 -6.14
N THR A 41 0.51 8.55 -5.85
CA THR A 41 -0.15 7.32 -6.33
C THR A 41 -1.16 6.78 -5.31
N THR A 42 -1.99 5.83 -5.72
CA THR A 42 -2.94 5.12 -4.82
C THR A 42 -2.22 4.32 -3.74
N THR A 43 -0.99 3.84 -3.99
CA THR A 43 -0.15 3.14 -3.02
C THR A 43 0.68 4.07 -2.13
N GLY A 44 0.60 5.39 -2.35
CA GLY A 44 1.25 6.39 -1.53
C GLY A 44 2.66 6.80 -1.96
N ILE A 45 3.22 6.20 -3.00
CA ILE A 45 4.51 6.64 -3.57
C ILE A 45 4.36 7.98 -4.33
N PRO A 46 5.42 8.82 -4.40
CA PRO A 46 5.46 10.00 -5.25
C PRO A 46 4.99 9.71 -6.68
N GLY A 47 4.06 10.52 -7.19
CA GLY A 47 3.58 10.40 -8.56
C GLY A 47 4.50 11.09 -9.58
N LYS A 48 4.22 10.88 -10.87
CA LYS A 48 5.01 11.47 -11.99
C LYS A 48 5.18 13.00 -11.93
N ASN A 49 4.22 13.70 -11.32
CA ASN A 49 4.23 15.16 -11.19
C ASN A 49 4.72 15.63 -9.81
N TYR A 50 5.19 14.71 -8.95
CA TYR A 50 5.68 15.07 -7.63
C TYR A 50 7.01 15.82 -7.75
N TRP A 51 7.05 17.04 -7.21
CA TRP A 51 8.30 17.80 -7.14
C TRP A 51 9.22 17.18 -6.08
N GLN A 52 10.42 16.80 -6.50
CA GLN A 52 11.46 16.25 -5.62
C GLN A 52 12.61 17.22 -5.55
N ASN A 53 12.89 17.72 -4.35
CA ASN A 53 14.08 18.51 -4.09
C ASN A 53 15.28 17.55 -3.95
N PHE A 54 16.40 17.87 -4.61
CA PHE A 54 17.65 17.13 -4.46
C PHE A 54 18.79 18.08 -4.13
N GLY A 55 19.61 17.69 -3.15
CA GLY A 55 20.90 18.30 -2.87
C GLY A 55 22.01 17.54 -3.58
N LYS A 56 23.06 18.24 -4.00
CA LYS A 56 24.31 17.62 -4.43
C LYS A 56 25.29 17.68 -3.27
N TYR A 57 25.83 16.52 -2.89
CA TYR A 57 26.80 16.38 -1.82
C TYR A 57 28.00 15.57 -2.34
N ASP A 58 29.20 15.98 -1.96
CA ASP A 58 30.42 15.16 -2.08
C ASP A 58 30.64 14.52 -0.71
N VAL A 59 30.22 13.25 -0.56
CA VAL A 59 30.31 12.52 0.71
C VAL A 59 31.45 11.52 0.63
N ARG A 60 32.38 11.59 1.59
CA ARG A 60 33.43 10.57 1.77
C ARG A 60 33.06 9.68 2.94
N VAL A 61 33.01 8.37 2.74
CA VAL A 61 32.60 7.39 3.77
C VAL A 61 33.64 6.28 3.90
N GLN A 62 33.89 5.86 5.13
CA GLN A 62 34.72 4.71 5.48
C GLN A 62 33.97 3.77 6.44
N LEU A 63 34.07 2.46 6.21
CA LEU A 63 33.58 1.41 7.10
C LEU A 63 34.77 0.69 7.72
N ASP A 64 34.77 0.54 9.04
CA ASP A 64 35.63 -0.37 9.77
C ASP A 64 34.85 -1.67 10.07
N PRO A 65 35.17 -2.81 9.43
CA PRO A 65 34.47 -4.07 9.64
C PRO A 65 34.70 -4.71 11.01
N ALA A 66 35.85 -4.44 11.65
CA ALA A 66 36.20 -5.03 12.93
C ALA A 66 35.35 -4.42 14.05
N THR A 67 35.15 -3.10 14.00
CA THR A 67 34.35 -2.36 14.98
C THR A 67 32.91 -2.13 14.53
N LYS A 68 32.61 -2.37 13.25
CA LYS A 68 31.32 -2.06 12.59
C LYS A 68 30.99 -0.56 12.60
N MET A 69 32.01 0.29 12.69
CA MET A 69 31.86 1.74 12.72
C MET A 69 31.92 2.33 11.31
N VAL A 70 31.03 3.28 11.03
CA VAL A 70 31.03 4.07 9.79
C VAL A 70 31.40 5.51 10.14
N SER A 71 32.33 6.11 9.40
CA SER A 71 32.76 7.50 9.54
C SER A 71 32.83 8.21 8.18
N GLY A 72 32.81 9.55 8.18
CA GLY A 72 32.82 10.33 6.94
C GLY A 72 32.74 11.84 7.14
N THR A 73 32.83 12.58 6.03
CA THR A 73 32.66 14.05 5.93
C THR A 73 31.82 14.41 4.72
#